data_AF-A0A2V7NHH8-F1
#
_entry.id   AF-A0A2V7NHH8-F1
#
_cell.length_a   1.000
_cell.length_b   1.000
_cell.length_c   1.000
_cell.angle_alpha   90.00
_cell.angle_beta   90.00
_cell.angle_gamma   90.00
#
_symmetry.space_group_name_H-M   'P 1'
#
loop_
_entity.id
_entity.type
_entity.pdbx_description
1 polymer ?
#
loop_
_entity_poly.entity_id
_entity_poly.type
_entity_poly.pdbx_seq_one_letter_code
_entity_poly.pdbx_strand_id
1 'polypeptide(L)'
;MEAYMRPFSCLVLLVLSTTHVAAAQSTRPHRWAQLIATGSEAIDLDTATLQRTDGLRRVWLRWDLDRSGPVFLAQYQLEHREVDCARGLTRVRWREAGA
;
A
#
# COMPACT_ATOMS: atom_id res chain seq x y z
N MET A 1 -49.25 21.83 15.11
CA MET A 1 -47.95 22.40 14.66
C MET A 1 -47.00 21.23 14.49
N GLU A 2 -46.92 20.72 13.26
CA GLU A 2 -46.07 19.57 12.91
C GLU A 2 -44.61 20.02 12.85
N ALA A 3 -43.77 19.43 13.70
CA ALA A 3 -42.33 19.65 13.68
C ALA A 3 -41.74 18.86 12.50
N TYR A 4 -41.57 19.53 11.35
CA TYR A 4 -40.89 18.99 10.19
C TYR A 4 -39.38 18.87 10.50
N MET A 5 -39.02 17.80 11.19
CA MET A 5 -37.67 17.48 11.62
C MET A 5 -36.87 17.07 10.37
N ARG A 6 -35.95 17.96 9.97
CA ARG A 6 -35.17 17.90 8.72
C ARG A 6 -34.45 16.55 8.55
N PRO A 7 -34.84 15.69 7.59
CA PRO A 7 -34.13 14.43 7.32
C PRO A 7 -32.75 14.64 6.66
N PHE A 8 -32.48 15.86 6.18
CA PHE A 8 -31.25 16.21 5.46
C PHE A 8 -29.98 16.14 6.33
N SER A 9 -30.09 16.33 7.65
CA SER A 9 -28.91 16.40 8.52
C SER A 9 -28.27 15.03 8.75
N CYS A 10 -29.07 13.96 8.78
CA CYS A 10 -28.57 12.59 8.96
C CYS A 10 -27.89 12.05 7.69
N LEU A 11 -28.37 12.47 6.51
CA LEU A 11 -27.84 12.03 5.23
C LEU A 11 -26.43 12.57 4.97
N VAL A 12 -26.14 13.81 5.36
CA VAL A 12 -24.80 14.41 5.23
C VAL A 12 -23.77 13.68 6.09
N LEU A 13 -24.13 13.32 7.33
CA LEU A 13 -23.25 12.58 8.24
C LEU A 13 -22.96 11.15 7.74
N LEU A 14 -23.91 10.52 7.05
CA LEU A 14 -23.74 9.19 6.46
C LEU A 14 -22.78 9.19 5.26
N VAL A 15 -22.76 10.26 4.45
CA VAL A 15 -21.82 10.39 3.33
C VAL A 15 -20.39 10.58 3.85
N LEU A 16 -20.21 11.39 4.89
CA LEU A 16 -18.90 11.67 5.50
C LEU A 16 -18.27 10.47 6.21
N SER A 17 -19.05 9.49 6.69
CA SER A 17 -18.50 8.26 7.30
C SER A 17 -18.01 7.24 6.27
N THR A 18 -18.36 7.39 4.99
CA THR A 18 -17.89 6.51 3.91
C THR A 18 -16.61 6.99 3.24
N THR A 19 -16.18 8.22 3.48
CA THR A 19 -14.84 8.68 3.08
C THR A 19 -13.82 8.17 4.10
N HIS A 20 -13.72 6.85 4.23
CA HIS A 20 -12.43 6.26 4.56
C HIS A 20 -11.48 6.80 3.49
N VAL A 21 -10.56 7.68 3.90
CA VAL A 21 -9.40 8.04 3.10
C VAL A 21 -8.54 6.77 3.02
N ALA A 22 -8.98 5.82 2.20
CA ALA A 22 -8.09 4.84 1.61
C ALA A 22 -7.08 5.70 0.87
N ALA A 23 -5.85 5.76 1.40
CA ALA A 23 -4.75 6.43 0.74
C ALA A 23 -4.79 6.01 -0.72
N ALA A 24 -5.10 6.96 -1.62
CA ALA A 24 -5.43 6.67 -3.00
C ALA A 24 -4.39 5.68 -3.56
N GLN A 25 -4.79 4.43 -3.72
CA GLN A 25 -3.93 3.40 -4.27
C GLN A 25 -3.59 3.89 -5.68
N SER A 26 -2.32 4.16 -5.91
CA SER A 26 -1.89 4.74 -7.18
C SER A 26 -2.40 3.85 -8.30
N THR A 27 -3.23 4.41 -9.19
CA THR A 27 -3.78 3.71 -10.36
C THR A 27 -2.72 3.44 -11.44
N ARG A 28 -1.48 3.89 -11.21
CA ARG A 28 -0.37 3.59 -12.09
C ARG A 28 0.03 2.12 -11.93
N PRO A 29 0.23 1.39 -13.04
CA PRO A 29 0.78 0.04 -12.96
C PRO A 29 2.16 0.07 -12.31
N HIS A 30 2.41 -0.91 -11.44
CA HIS A 30 3.66 -1.08 -10.73
C HIS A 30 4.84 -1.22 -11.72
N ARG A 31 6.00 -0.67 -11.36
CA ARG A 31 7.28 -0.85 -12.06
C ARG A 31 8.33 -1.35 -11.08
N TRP A 32 8.36 -2.67 -10.96
CA TRP A 32 9.26 -3.40 -10.06
C TRP A 32 10.71 -3.31 -10.50
N ALA A 33 11.57 -2.88 -9.58
CA ALA A 33 13.02 -2.89 -9.72
C ALA A 33 13.62 -3.77 -8.62
N GLN A 34 14.41 -4.76 -9.00
CA GLN A 34 15.00 -5.70 -8.05
C GLN A 34 16.02 -4.98 -7.14
N LEU A 35 15.85 -5.13 -5.83
CA LEU A 35 16.80 -4.67 -4.83
C LEU A 35 17.78 -5.77 -4.44
N ILE A 36 17.24 -6.97 -4.16
CA ILE A 36 17.98 -8.13 -3.70
C ILE A 36 17.41 -9.36 -4.39
N ALA A 37 18.27 -10.28 -4.82
CA ALA A 37 17.87 -11.62 -5.20
C ALA A 37 18.90 -12.64 -4.73
N THR A 38 18.41 -13.74 -4.21
CA THR A 38 19.16 -14.94 -3.85
C THR A 38 18.66 -16.12 -4.69
N GLY A 39 19.13 -17.34 -4.38
CA GLY A 39 18.63 -18.54 -5.07
C GLY A 39 17.17 -18.86 -4.79
N SER A 40 16.62 -18.44 -3.65
CA SER A 40 15.27 -18.79 -3.20
C SER A 40 14.36 -17.58 -2.97
N GLU A 41 14.92 -16.38 -2.86
CA GLU A 41 14.17 -15.18 -2.47
C GLU A 41 14.50 -14.00 -3.38
N ALA A 42 13.53 -13.10 -3.57
CA ALA A 42 13.76 -11.80 -4.20
C ALA A 42 12.95 -10.70 -3.50
N ILE A 43 13.50 -9.49 -3.50
CA ILE A 43 12.84 -8.28 -3.02
C ILE A 43 12.90 -7.26 -4.13
N ASP A 44 11.74 -6.83 -4.61
CA ASP A 44 11.60 -5.76 -5.59
C ASP A 44 11.01 -4.51 -4.96
N LEU A 45 11.43 -3.34 -5.44
CA LEU A 45 10.90 -2.03 -5.11
C LEU A 45 10.00 -1.54 -6.24
N ASP A 46 8.80 -1.05 -5.93
CA ASP A 46 8.03 -0.31 -6.92
C ASP A 46 8.54 1.12 -7.06
N THR A 47 9.06 1.42 -8.24
CA THR A 47 9.54 2.76 -8.60
C THR A 47 8.43 3.68 -9.13
N ALA A 48 7.32 3.14 -9.61
CA ALA A 48 6.23 3.90 -10.21
C ALA A 48 5.34 4.60 -9.17
N THR A 49 5.17 3.99 -7.99
CA THR A 49 4.29 4.49 -6.93
C THR A 49 5.05 5.13 -5.77
N LEU A 50 6.35 5.39 -5.92
CA LEU A 50 7.14 6.01 -4.88
C LEU A 50 6.59 7.41 -4.54
N GLN A 51 6.18 7.60 -3.29
CA GLN A 51 5.72 8.90 -2.80
C GLN A 51 6.79 9.50 -1.89
N ARG A 52 6.97 10.82 -1.99
CA ARG A 52 7.86 11.59 -1.10
C ARG A 52 7.00 12.53 -0.25
N THR A 53 7.19 12.52 1.05
CA THR A 53 6.46 13.37 1.99
C THR A 53 7.37 13.68 3.17
N ASP A 54 7.63 14.96 3.44
CA ASP A 54 8.33 15.44 4.65
C ASP A 54 9.61 14.67 5.01
N GLY A 55 10.50 14.46 4.03
CA GLY A 55 11.76 13.73 4.22
C GLY A 55 11.63 12.20 4.29
N LEU A 56 10.40 11.69 4.32
CA LEU A 56 10.09 10.26 4.22
C LEU A 56 9.82 9.86 2.77
N ARG A 57 10.09 8.58 2.49
CA ARG A 57 9.64 7.91 1.27
C ARG A 57 8.64 6.83 1.63
N ARG A 58 7.52 6.79 0.93
CA ARG A 58 6.57 5.68 0.98
C ARG A 58 6.75 4.84 -0.27
N VAL A 59 6.98 3.55 -0.06
CA VAL A 59 7.33 2.60 -1.11
C VAL A 59 6.55 1.31 -0.93
N TRP A 60 6.27 0.65 -2.05
CA TRP A 60 5.84 -0.73 -2.06
C TRP A 60 7.04 -1.64 -2.32
N LEU A 61 7.13 -2.70 -1.55
CA LEU A 61 8.06 -3.80 -1.74
C LEU A 61 7.27 -5.06 -2.11
N ARG A 62 7.81 -5.83 -3.04
CA ARG A 62 7.33 -7.17 -3.37
C ARG A 62 8.36 -8.18 -2.89
N TRP A 63 7.93 -9.07 -2.01
CA TRP A 63 8.71 -10.16 -1.46
C TRP A 63 8.31 -11.44 -2.16
N ASP A 64 9.23 -12.05 -2.88
CA ASP A 64 9.10 -13.38 -3.45
C ASP A 64 9.91 -14.33 -2.57
N LEU A 65 9.24 -15.15 -1.75
CA LEU A 65 9.86 -15.95 -0.69
C LEU A 65 10.06 -17.42 -1.07
N ASP A 66 9.56 -17.85 -2.24
CA ASP A 66 9.71 -19.23 -2.70
C ASP A 66 9.87 -19.33 -4.22
N ARG A 67 10.98 -18.78 -4.73
CA ARG A 67 11.34 -18.90 -6.15
C ARG A 67 11.63 -20.33 -6.60
N SER A 68 11.97 -21.20 -5.67
CA SER A 68 12.27 -22.61 -5.88
C SER A 68 11.01 -23.46 -6.08
N GLY A 69 9.84 -22.94 -5.67
CA GLY A 69 8.57 -23.62 -5.79
C GLY A 69 8.04 -23.67 -7.23
N PRO A 70 6.97 -24.46 -7.47
CA PRO A 70 6.33 -24.51 -8.78
C PRO A 70 5.76 -23.14 -9.15
N VAL A 71 6.04 -22.65 -10.36
CA VAL A 71 5.67 -21.29 -10.83
C VAL A 71 4.18 -20.97 -10.69
N PHE A 72 3.30 -21.97 -10.74
CA PHE A 72 1.85 -21.81 -10.57
C PHE A 72 1.40 -21.55 -9.12
N LEU A 73 2.30 -21.67 -8.14
CA LEU A 73 2.08 -21.34 -6.73
C LEU A 73 2.94 -20.16 -6.27
N ALA A 74 3.54 -19.41 -7.19
CA ALA A 74 4.39 -18.27 -6.85
C ALA A 74 3.59 -17.19 -6.12
N GLN A 75 3.53 -17.30 -4.79
CA GLN A 75 2.90 -16.35 -3.90
C GLN A 75 3.96 -15.33 -3.50
N TYR A 76 3.70 -14.08 -3.82
CA TYR A 76 4.51 -12.98 -3.31
C TYR A 76 3.75 -12.25 -2.20
N GLN A 77 4.47 -11.55 -1.35
CA GLN A 77 3.91 -10.66 -0.35
C GLN A 77 4.20 -9.21 -0.74
N LEU A 78 3.17 -8.38 -0.76
CA LEU A 78 3.31 -6.94 -0.89
C LEU A 78 3.45 -6.31 0.49
N GLU A 79 4.39 -5.37 0.62
CA GLU A 79 4.62 -4.61 1.84
C GLU A 79 4.69 -3.11 1.51
N HIS A 80 3.86 -2.31 2.16
CA HIS A 80 3.97 -0.86 2.11
C HIS A 80 4.83 -0.38 3.28
N ARG A 81 5.90 0.38 2.97
CA ARG A 81 6.90 0.81 3.95
C ARG A 81 7.15 2.31 3.86
N GLU A 82 7.29 2.95 5.02
CA GLU A 82 7.86 4.29 5.17
C GLU A 82 9.36 4.18 5.45
N VAL A 83 10.14 5.02 4.78
CA VAL A 83 11.61 5.06 4.87
C VAL A 83 12.03 6.48 5.17
N ASP A 84 12.65 6.70 6.33
CA ASP A 84 13.39 7.91 6.65
C ASP A 84 14.82 7.76 6.13
N CYS A 85 15.11 8.39 5.00
CA CYS A 85 16.41 8.31 4.37
C CYS A 85 17.50 9.07 5.11
N ALA A 86 17.14 10.09 5.92
CA ALA A 86 18.12 10.88 6.66
C ALA A 86 18.62 10.13 7.89
N ARG A 87 17.74 9.35 8.53
CA ARG A 87 18.04 8.59 9.74
C ARG A 87 18.31 7.10 9.48
N GLY A 88 18.09 6.63 8.25
CA GLY A 88 18.18 5.21 7.91
C GLY A 88 17.13 4.34 8.60
N LEU A 89 16.00 4.93 8.98
CA LEU A 89 14.93 4.23 9.70
C LEU A 89 13.84 3.80 8.76
N THR A 90 13.16 2.69 9.08
CA THR A 90 12.03 2.23 8.29
C THR A 90 10.89 1.74 9.16
N ARG A 91 9.67 1.82 8.64
CA ARG A 91 8.44 1.38 9.32
C ARG A 91 7.50 0.71 8.32
N VAL A 92 7.04 -0.50 8.65
CA VAL A 92 5.98 -1.18 7.90
C VAL A 92 4.64 -0.52 8.19
N ARG A 93 3.88 -0.23 7.14
CA ARG A 93 2.53 0.36 7.19
C ARG A 93 1.44 -0.66 6.88
N TRP A 94 1.70 -1.53 5.91
CA TRP A 94 0.76 -2.54 5.44
C TRP A 94 1.48 -3.76 4.88
N ARG A 95 0.85 -4.93 4.97
CA ARG A 95 1.28 -6.16 4.31
C ARG A 95 0.06 -6.90 3.78
N GLU A 96 0.18 -7.47 2.59
CA GLU A 96 -0.85 -8.33 2.00
C GLU A 96 -0.22 -9.42 1.13
N ALA A 97 -0.91 -10.54 0.97
CA ALA A 97 -0.54 -11.53 -0.02
C ALA A 97 -0.89 -11.01 -1.41
N GLY A 98 0.04 -11.17 -2.34
CA GLY A 98 -0.16 -10.93 -3.76
C GLY A 98 -0.49 -12.22 -4.50
N ALA A 99 -1.30 -12.09 -5.54
CA ALA A 99 -1.65 -13.15 -6.48
C ALA A 99 -0.94 -12.95 -7.82
#